data_AF-A0A947ANN5-F1
#
_entry.id   AF-A0A947ANN5-F1
#
_cell.length_a   1.000
_cell.length_b   1.000
_cell.length_c   1.000
_cell.angle_alpha   90.00
_cell.angle_beta   90.00
_cell.angle_gamma   90.00
#
_symmetry.space_group_name_H-M   'P 1'
#
loop_
_entity.id
_entity.type
_entity.pdbx_description
1 polymer ?
#
loop_
_entity_poly.entity_id
_entity_poly.type
_entity_poly.pdbx_seq_one_letter_code
_entity_poly.pdbx_strand_id
1 'polypeptide(L)'
;MKTYPQLNFGLGETANLLRESVQGFVSDEIAPLAESIDKNDEFPLELWRKMGDLGLLGITVGDEYGGAGMGYLEHAIAMEEISRGSASGGLAYGAHSNLCVNQIKRYVNEEQK
;
A
#
# COMPACT_ATOMS: atom_id res chain seq x y z
N MET A 1 -0.97 -10.91 14.50
CA MET A 1 -0.62 -11.65 13.26
C MET A 1 0.51 -12.64 13.55
N LYS A 2 0.56 -13.82 12.91
CA LYS A 2 1.62 -14.82 13.21
C LYS A 2 2.95 -14.37 12.59
N THR A 3 3.94 -14.08 13.42
CA THR A 3 5.33 -13.87 12.99
C THR A 3 5.99 -15.22 12.75
N TYR A 4 6.63 -15.41 11.60
CA TYR A 4 7.40 -16.61 11.27
C TYR A 4 8.89 -16.24 11.28
N PRO A 5 9.62 -16.48 12.39
CA PRO A 5 11.03 -16.08 12.51
C PRO A 5 11.92 -16.63 11.39
N GLN A 6 11.56 -17.80 10.84
CA GLN A 6 12.30 -18.46 9.76
C GLN A 6 12.11 -17.78 8.38
N LEU A 7 11.17 -16.84 8.24
CA LEU A 7 10.93 -16.07 7.02
C LEU A 7 11.42 -14.62 7.16
N ASN A 8 12.33 -14.34 8.08
CA ASN A 8 12.98 -13.04 8.14
C ASN A 8 14.07 -12.95 7.06
N PHE A 9 13.81 -12.17 6.01
CA PHE A 9 14.71 -12.00 4.86
C PHE A 9 15.77 -10.90 5.05
N GLY A 10 15.80 -10.20 6.19
CA GLY A 10 16.78 -9.13 6.43
C GLY A 10 16.70 -7.99 5.41
N LEU A 11 15.48 -7.52 5.10
CA LEU A 11 15.22 -6.54 4.03
C LEU A 11 15.69 -5.11 4.32
N GLY A 12 16.30 -4.87 5.49
CA GLY A 12 16.74 -3.56 5.94
C GLY A 12 15.69 -2.83 6.78
N GLU A 13 16.14 -1.76 7.44
CA GLU A 13 15.34 -1.01 8.41
C GLU A 13 14.12 -0.34 7.78
N THR A 14 14.29 0.33 6.63
CA THR A 14 13.19 1.01 5.91
C THR A 14 12.04 0.06 5.57
N ALA A 15 12.36 -1.09 4.97
CA ALA A 15 11.38 -2.10 4.58
C ALA A 15 10.67 -2.71 5.80
N ASN A 16 11.40 -2.93 6.90
CA ASN A 16 10.83 -3.47 8.13
C ASN A 16 9.89 -2.46 8.82
N LEU A 17 10.30 -1.20 8.95
CA LEU A 17 9.47 -0.14 9.52
C LEU A 17 8.19 0.08 8.70
N LEU A 18 8.31 0.07 7.37
CA LEU A 18 7.14 0.12 6.48
C LEU A 18 6.21 -1.06 6.73
N ARG A 19 6.76 -2.29 6.78
CA ARG A 19 5.96 -3.50 7.03
C ARG A 19 5.21 -3.40 8.35
N GLU A 20 5.87 -2.99 9.42
CA GLU A 20 5.26 -2.84 10.75
C GLU A 20 4.15 -1.79 10.74
N SER A 21 4.40 -0.63 10.13
CA SER A 21 3.40 0.44 10.01
C SER A 21 2.18 0.01 9.21
N VAL A 22 2.38 -0.63 8.06
CA VAL A 22 1.27 -1.10 7.21
C VAL A 22 0.53 -2.24 7.90
N GLN A 23 1.22 -3.16 8.57
CA GLN A 23 0.59 -4.24 9.32
C GLN A 23 -0.33 -3.72 10.44
N GLY A 24 0.09 -2.69 11.17
CA GLY A 24 -0.73 -2.02 12.18
C GLY A 24 -1.99 -1.41 11.56
N PHE A 25 -1.81 -0.56 10.55
CA PHE A 25 -2.93 0.04 9.81
C PHE A 25 -3.91 -1.00 9.26
N VAL A 26 -3.40 -2.08 8.65
CA VAL A 26 -4.23 -3.16 8.11
C VAL A 26 -5.03 -3.84 9.21
N SER A 27 -4.41 -4.13 10.35
CA SER A 27 -5.07 -4.82 11.47
C SER A 27 -6.17 -3.97 12.09
N ASP A 28 -5.95 -2.66 12.19
CA ASP A 28 -6.85 -1.73 12.88
C ASP A 28 -7.97 -1.22 11.97
N GLU A 29 -7.70 -1.03 10.67
CA GLU A 29 -8.58 -0.28 9.76
C GLU A 29 -9.13 -1.10 8.59
N ILE A 30 -8.34 -2.02 8.01
CA ILE A 30 -8.75 -2.77 6.80
C ILE A 30 -9.40 -4.11 7.16
N ALA A 31 -8.72 -4.94 7.95
CA ALA A 31 -9.16 -6.29 8.26
C ALA A 31 -10.56 -6.35 8.91
N PRO A 32 -10.95 -5.43 9.83
CA PRO A 32 -12.29 -5.43 10.40
C PRO A 32 -13.41 -5.17 9.38
N LEU A 33 -13.09 -4.51 8.26
CA LEU A 33 -14.06 -4.13 7.23
C LEU A 33 -14.14 -5.14 6.08
N ALA A 34 -13.20 -6.08 5.98
CA ALA A 34 -13.04 -6.96 4.81
C ALA A 34 -14.30 -7.75 4.45
N GLU A 35 -15.00 -8.34 5.44
CA GLU A 35 -16.24 -9.09 5.20
C GLU A 35 -17.37 -8.17 4.69
N SER A 36 -17.48 -6.97 5.24
CA SER A 36 -18.51 -6.01 4.82
C SER A 36 -18.27 -5.48 3.41
N ILE A 37 -17.00 -5.25 3.06
CA ILE A 37 -16.57 -4.83 1.71
C ILE A 37 -16.95 -5.92 0.69
N ASP A 38 -16.62 -7.18 0.99
CA ASP A 38 -16.95 -8.31 0.11
C ASP A 38 -18.46 -8.48 -0.08
N LYS A 39 -19.21 -8.41 1.02
CA LYS A 39 -20.67 -8.60 0.99
C LYS A 39 -21.42 -7.48 0.25
N ASN A 40 -20.96 -6.25 0.39
CA ASN A 40 -21.66 -5.07 -0.13
C ASN A 40 -21.08 -4.56 -1.46
N ASP A 41 -19.95 -5.10 -1.91
CA ASP A 41 -19.20 -4.67 -3.11
C ASP A 41 -18.84 -3.17 -3.08
N GLU A 42 -18.50 -2.66 -1.89
CA GLU A 42 -18.20 -1.24 -1.69
C GLU A 42 -16.91 -1.06 -0.88
N PHE A 43 -15.92 -0.40 -1.49
CA PHE A 43 -14.67 -0.06 -0.81
C PHE A 43 -14.75 1.35 -0.21
N PRO A 44 -14.57 1.52 1.11
CA PRO A 44 -14.73 2.81 1.78
C PRO A 44 -13.77 3.89 1.27
N LEU A 45 -14.32 5.06 0.90
CA LEU A 45 -13.53 6.21 0.47
C LEU A 45 -12.57 6.73 1.55
N GLU A 46 -12.91 6.57 2.81
CA GLU A 46 -12.06 7.00 3.93
C GLU A 46 -10.74 6.23 3.99
N LEU A 47 -10.75 4.94 3.61
CA LEU A 47 -9.51 4.14 3.57
C LEU A 47 -8.51 4.70 2.54
N TRP A 48 -9.00 5.27 1.43
CA TRP A 48 -8.11 5.94 0.47
C TRP A 48 -7.42 7.15 1.07
N ARG A 49 -8.14 7.97 1.85
CA ARG A 49 -7.55 9.13 2.52
C ARG A 49 -6.49 8.70 3.54
N LYS A 50 -6.82 7.73 4.39
CA LYS A 50 -5.88 7.18 5.38
C LYS A 50 -4.63 6.58 4.72
N MET A 51 -4.79 5.85 3.60
CA MET A 51 -3.64 5.33 2.83
C MET A 51 -2.79 6.45 2.22
N GLY A 52 -3.42 7.55 1.78
CA GLY A 52 -2.72 8.74 1.28
C GLY A 52 -1.90 9.42 2.38
N ASP A 53 -2.48 9.62 3.56
CA ASP A 53 -1.80 10.22 4.72
C ASP A 53 -0.59 9.39 5.21
N LEU A 54 -0.63 8.06 4.99
CA LEU A 54 0.47 7.14 5.26
C LEU A 54 1.50 7.05 4.12
N GLY A 55 1.31 7.77 3.00
CA GLY A 55 2.21 7.74 1.84
C GLY A 55 2.12 6.47 0.99
N LEU A 56 1.12 5.61 1.22
CA LEU A 56 1.02 4.30 0.54
C LEU A 56 0.59 4.43 -0.93
N LEU A 57 -0.14 5.48 -1.28
CA LEU A 57 -0.65 5.65 -2.64
C LEU A 57 0.43 6.03 -3.67
N GLY A 58 1.59 6.49 -3.21
CA GLY A 58 2.69 6.98 -4.04
C GLY A 58 4.06 6.44 -3.63
N ILE A 59 4.16 5.18 -3.19
CA ILE A 59 5.42 4.62 -2.65
C ILE A 59 6.62 4.80 -3.59
N THR A 60 6.43 4.59 -4.90
CA THR A 60 7.53 4.65 -5.90
C THR A 60 7.66 6.00 -6.61
N VAL A 61 6.96 7.01 -6.11
CA VAL A 61 6.94 8.39 -6.61
C VAL A 61 7.82 9.26 -5.70
N GLY A 62 8.53 10.23 -6.26
CA GLY A 62 9.39 11.13 -5.48
C GLY A 62 8.60 12.13 -4.64
N ASP A 63 9.23 12.65 -3.59
CA ASP A 63 8.66 13.60 -2.64
C ASP A 63 8.18 14.90 -3.32
N GLU A 64 8.78 15.29 -4.44
CA GLU A 64 8.40 16.47 -5.22
C GLU A 64 6.96 16.41 -5.74
N TYR A 65 6.39 15.20 -5.84
CA TYR A 65 4.99 14.95 -6.22
C TYR A 65 4.16 14.42 -5.04
N GLY A 66 4.68 14.51 -3.81
CA GLY A 66 4.03 13.98 -2.60
C GLY A 66 4.10 12.46 -2.45
N GLY A 67 5.01 11.80 -3.18
CA GLY A 67 5.29 10.37 -3.01
C GLY A 67 6.23 10.08 -1.85
N ALA A 68 6.57 8.80 -1.64
CA ALA A 68 7.46 8.36 -0.55
C ALA A 68 8.92 8.09 -0.97
N GLY A 69 9.22 8.18 -2.27
CA GLY A 69 10.57 8.03 -2.81
C GLY A 69 11.19 6.62 -2.67
N MET A 70 10.40 5.59 -2.38
CA MET A 70 10.86 4.24 -2.12
C MET A 70 10.92 3.36 -3.38
N GLY A 71 11.38 2.12 -3.22
CA GLY A 71 11.53 1.14 -4.29
C GLY A 71 10.32 0.21 -4.45
N TYR A 72 10.44 -0.69 -5.44
CA TYR A 72 9.42 -1.71 -5.70
C TYR A 72 9.35 -2.79 -4.62
N LEU A 73 10.43 -2.99 -3.84
CA LEU A 73 10.41 -3.91 -2.71
C LEU A 73 9.45 -3.41 -1.64
N GLU A 74 9.55 -2.14 -1.27
CA GLU A 74 8.66 -1.48 -0.32
C GLU A 74 7.22 -1.51 -0.81
N HIS A 75 7.00 -1.24 -2.10
CA HIS A 75 5.68 -1.34 -2.71
C HIS A 75 5.09 -2.76 -2.64
N ALA A 76 5.89 -3.78 -2.91
CA ALA A 76 5.48 -5.18 -2.82
C ALA A 76 5.14 -5.59 -1.37
N ILE A 77 5.87 -5.09 -0.37
CA ILE A 77 5.59 -5.31 1.04
C ILE A 77 4.25 -4.66 1.44
N ALA A 78 4.03 -3.40 1.04
CA ALA A 78 2.76 -2.74 1.31
C ALA A 78 1.58 -3.48 0.65
N MET A 79 1.75 -3.93 -0.59
CA MET A 79 0.77 -4.78 -1.28
C MET A 79 0.51 -6.09 -0.51
N GLU A 80 1.56 -6.78 -0.07
CA GLU A 80 1.47 -8.02 0.70
C GLU A 80 0.63 -7.83 1.98
N GLU A 81 0.94 -6.81 2.77
CA GLU A 81 0.26 -6.57 4.04
C GLU A 81 -1.19 -6.09 3.83
N ILE A 82 -1.47 -5.19 2.87
CA ILE A 82 -2.84 -4.74 2.57
C ILE A 82 -3.69 -5.91 2.09
N SER A 83 -3.18 -6.73 1.15
CA SER A 83 -3.86 -7.91 0.65
C SER A 83 -4.13 -8.96 1.74
N ARG A 84 -3.30 -9.00 2.79
CA ARG A 84 -3.51 -9.89 3.93
C ARG A 84 -4.73 -9.50 4.76
N GLY A 85 -5.09 -8.21 4.81
CA GLY A 85 -6.31 -7.73 5.48
C GLY A 85 -7.56 -7.83 4.59
N SER A 86 -7.44 -7.44 3.32
CA SER A 86 -8.52 -7.56 2.32
C SER A 86 -7.93 -7.76 0.94
N ALA A 87 -8.22 -8.88 0.29
CA ALA A 87 -7.74 -9.15 -1.08
C ALA A 87 -8.32 -8.15 -2.09
N SER A 88 -9.61 -7.81 -1.96
CA SER A 88 -10.31 -6.81 -2.79
C SER A 88 -9.69 -5.43 -2.61
N GLY A 89 -9.42 -5.02 -1.36
CA GLY A 89 -8.73 -3.78 -1.05
C GLY A 89 -7.31 -3.74 -1.60
N GLY A 90 -6.55 -4.83 -1.47
CA GLY A 90 -5.21 -4.97 -2.03
C GLY A 90 -5.20 -4.82 -3.55
N LEU A 91 -6.13 -5.44 -4.27
CA LEU A 91 -6.22 -5.29 -5.73
C LEU A 91 -6.50 -3.84 -6.14
N ALA A 92 -7.46 -3.19 -5.48
CA ALA A 92 -7.77 -1.78 -5.75
C ALA A 92 -6.54 -0.89 -5.49
N TYR A 93 -5.89 -1.08 -4.34
CA TYR A 93 -4.64 -0.40 -3.98
C TYR A 93 -3.55 -0.60 -5.05
N GLY A 94 -3.30 -1.83 -5.49
CA GLY A 94 -2.29 -2.13 -6.51
C GLY A 94 -2.61 -1.49 -7.86
N ALA A 95 -3.88 -1.47 -8.26
CA ALA A 95 -4.31 -0.80 -9.48
C ALA A 95 -4.06 0.72 -9.42
N HIS A 96 -4.33 1.35 -8.28
CA HIS A 96 -4.06 2.76 -8.09
C HIS A 96 -2.56 3.06 -8.05
N SER A 97 -1.85 2.50 -7.06
CA SER A 97 -0.47 2.87 -6.73
C SER A 97 0.56 2.37 -7.76
N ASN A 98 0.31 1.22 -8.41
CA ASN A 98 1.24 0.61 -9.36
C ASN A 98 0.77 0.72 -10.82
N LEU A 99 -0.46 0.32 -11.13
CA LEU A 99 -0.90 0.32 -12.53
C LEU A 99 -1.20 1.74 -13.06
N CYS A 100 -1.63 2.66 -12.20
CA CYS A 100 -1.88 4.05 -12.59
C CYS A 100 -0.70 4.96 -12.23
N VAL A 101 -0.48 5.20 -10.94
CA VAL A 101 0.46 6.22 -10.44
C VAL A 101 1.88 5.98 -10.94
N ASN A 102 2.39 4.75 -10.84
CA ASN A 102 3.73 4.43 -11.31
C ASN A 102 3.88 4.53 -12.84
N GLN A 103 2.81 4.29 -13.62
CA GLN A 103 2.85 4.49 -15.07
C GLN A 103 2.89 5.97 -15.44
N ILE A 104 2.09 6.80 -14.76
CA ILE A 104 2.15 8.27 -14.89
C ILE A 104 3.57 8.74 -14.60
N LYS A 105 4.12 8.41 -13.42
CA LYS A 105 5.47 8.79 -13.03
C LYS A 105 6.55 8.41 -14.04
N ARG A 106 6.41 7.25 -14.69
CA ARG A 106 7.44 6.72 -15.61
C ARG A 106 7.36 7.26 -17.04
N TYR A 107 6.16 7.54 -17.54
CA TYR A 107 5.96 7.67 -18.98
C TYR A 107 5.29 8.97 -19.44
N VAL A 108 4.69 9.75 -18.55
CA VAL A 108 4.09 11.03 -18.93
C VAL A 108 5.10 12.19 -18.86
N ASN A 109 4.75 13.30 -19.51
CA ASN A 109 5.57 14.52 -19.49
C ASN A 109 5.41 15.28 -18.16
N GLU A 110 6.28 16.27 -17.91
CA GLU A 110 6.25 17.05 -16.65
C GLU A 110 4.99 17.89 -16.46
N GLU A 111 4.30 18.28 -17.54
CA GLU A 111 3.03 19.04 -17.42
C GLU A 111 1.88 18.16 -16.92
N GLN A 112 1.93 16.85 -17.22
CA GLN A 112 0.92 15.86 -16.82
C GLN A 112 1.18 15.24 -15.44
N LYS A 113 2.38 15.40 -14.89
CA LYS A 113 2.76 14.91 -13.56
C LYS A 113 2.27 15.86 -12.48
#